data_AF-A0A3D5A838-F1
#
_entry.id   AF-A0A3D5A838-F1
#
_cell.length_a   1.000
_cell.length_b   1.000
_cell.length_c   1.000
_cell.angle_alpha   90.00
_cell.angle_beta   90.00
_cell.angle_gamma   90.00
#
_symmetry.space_group_name_H-M   'P 1'
#
loop_
_entity.id
_entity.type
_entity.pdbx_description
1 polymer ?
#
loop_
_entity_poly.entity_id
_entity_poly.type
_entity_poly.pdbx_seq_one_letter_code
_entity_poly.pdbx_strand_id
1 'polypeptide(L)'
;MNYRLHPEKYQVGKAEQGVLICEPYKTKIGKFWRFKNSEIAMESSNKIFAMFINYLEHGDFVGADMARKHLQMGFTRARRYFNYKGGKKYDKEKN
;
A
#
# COMPACT_ATOMS: atom_id res chain seq x y z
N MET A 1 -7.61 13.06 -11.96
CA MET A 1 -8.25 12.07 -12.85
C MET A 1 -8.93 11.02 -11.98
N ASN A 2 -10.21 10.73 -12.21
CA ASN A 2 -10.95 9.73 -11.43
C ASN A 2 -10.86 8.36 -12.12
N TYR A 3 -10.01 7.48 -11.60
CA TYR A 3 -9.78 6.15 -12.17
C TYR A 3 -10.95 5.19 -11.95
N ARG A 4 -11.93 5.56 -11.11
CA ARG A 4 -13.19 4.82 -10.98
C ARG A 4 -14.10 5.00 -12.20
N LEU A 5 -13.99 6.14 -12.87
CA LEU A 5 -14.78 6.47 -14.06
C LEU A 5 -14.06 6.11 -15.36
N HIS A 6 -12.74 5.94 -15.31
CA HIS A 6 -11.89 5.61 -16.46
C HIS A 6 -10.90 4.48 -16.13
N PRO A 7 -11.39 3.26 -15.81
CA PRO A 7 -10.53 2.12 -15.52
C PRO A 7 -9.61 1.73 -16.69
N GLU A 8 -9.99 2.03 -17.93
CA GLU A 8 -9.21 1.79 -19.15
C GLU A 8 -7.90 2.60 -19.22
N LYS A 9 -7.80 3.70 -18.47
CA LYS A 9 -6.58 4.51 -18.35
C LYS A 9 -5.61 3.94 -17.33
N TYR A 10 -6.01 2.92 -16.58
CA TYR A 10 -5.15 2.25 -15.62
C TYR A 10 -4.19 1.31 -16.34
N GLN A 11 -2.91 1.69 -16.40
CA GLN A 11 -1.86 0.82 -16.92
C GLN A 11 -1.10 0.18 -15.75
N VAL A 12 -1.06 -1.14 -15.73
CA VAL A 12 -0.27 -1.91 -14.75
C VAL A 12 1.20 -1.83 -15.15
N GLY A 13 1.92 -0.85 -14.59
CA GLY A 13 3.36 -0.68 -14.82
C GLY A 13 4.24 -1.73 -14.13
N LYS A 14 5.52 -1.81 -14.54
CA LYS A 14 6.58 -2.54 -13.81
C LYS A 14 7.07 -1.69 -12.63
N ALA A 15 7.21 -2.32 -11.46
CA ALA A 15 7.31 -1.66 -10.15
C ALA A 15 6.02 -0.92 -9.77
N GLU A 16 5.79 -0.63 -8.50
CA GLU A 16 4.58 0.04 -7.98
C GLU A 16 4.38 1.50 -8.48
N GLN A 17 4.96 1.86 -9.62
CA GLN A 17 4.71 3.09 -10.36
C GLN A 17 3.24 3.15 -10.77
N GLY A 18 2.51 4.11 -10.20
CA GLY A 18 1.08 4.33 -10.44
C GLY A 18 0.25 4.41 -9.16
N VAL A 19 0.73 3.84 -8.04
CA VAL A 19 0.00 3.85 -6.76
C VAL A 19 -0.26 5.27 -6.24
N LEU A 20 0.61 6.21 -6.59
CA LEU A 20 0.53 7.60 -6.16
C LEU A 20 -0.28 8.51 -7.10
N ILE A 21 -0.77 7.98 -8.23
CA ILE A 21 -1.44 8.77 -9.28
C ILE A 21 -2.93 8.44 -9.36
N CYS A 22 -3.38 7.22 -9.02
CA CYS A 22 -4.80 6.90 -9.13
C CYS A 22 -5.65 7.40 -7.96
N GLU A 23 -6.13 8.63 -8.11
CA GLU A 23 -7.26 9.18 -7.35
C GLU A 23 -8.58 8.54 -7.82
N PRO A 24 -9.55 8.30 -6.91
CA PRO A 24 -9.56 8.60 -5.48
C PRO A 24 -8.96 7.50 -4.57
N TYR A 25 -8.52 6.38 -5.14
CA TYR A 25 -8.10 5.18 -4.40
C TYR A 25 -6.87 5.44 -3.53
N LYS A 26 -5.88 6.15 -4.06
CA LYS A 26 -4.70 6.59 -3.30
C LYS A 26 -5.10 7.33 -2.02
N THR A 27 -5.96 8.35 -2.10
CA THR A 27 -6.36 9.13 -0.93
C THR A 27 -7.20 8.30 0.04
N LYS A 28 -8.09 7.42 -0.46
CA LYS A 28 -8.93 6.57 0.38
C LYS A 28 -8.13 5.52 1.14
N ILE A 29 -7.28 4.76 0.44
CA ILE A 29 -6.47 3.68 1.01
C ILE A 29 -5.31 4.27 1.85
N GLY A 30 -4.70 5.35 1.36
CA GLY A 30 -3.58 6.03 2.02
C GLY A 30 -3.91 6.55 3.42
N LYS A 31 -5.16 6.96 3.69
CA LYS A 31 -5.62 7.36 5.05
C LYS A 31 -5.42 6.26 6.09
N PHE A 32 -5.54 5.00 5.67
CA PHE A 32 -5.39 3.83 6.53
C PHE A 32 -4.00 3.23 6.47
N TRP A 33 -3.10 3.74 5.63
CA TRP A 33 -1.77 3.16 5.42
C TRP A 33 -0.76 3.64 6.47
N ARG A 34 -0.76 2.99 7.64
CA ARG A 34 0.13 3.30 8.76
C ARG A 34 0.93 2.06 9.15
N PHE A 35 2.22 2.07 8.89
CA PHE A 35 3.11 0.93 9.17
C PHE A 35 4.29 1.38 10.03
N LYS A 36 4.01 1.93 11.21
CA LYS A 36 5.01 2.48 12.15
C LYS A 36 5.51 1.45 13.16
N ASN A 37 4.61 0.66 13.73
CA ASN A 37 4.88 -0.42 14.68
C ASN A 37 4.01 -1.64 14.30
N SER A 38 4.22 -2.79 14.96
CA SER A 38 3.50 -4.03 14.65
C SER A 38 1.99 -3.92 14.84
N GLU A 39 1.55 -3.29 15.93
CA GLU A 39 0.13 -3.13 16.26
C GLU A 39 -0.60 -2.28 15.22
N ILE A 40 -0.08 -1.09 14.91
CA ILE A 40 -0.67 -0.19 13.90
C ILE A 40 -0.56 -0.83 12.51
N ALA A 41 0.54 -1.52 12.20
CA ALA A 41 0.67 -2.25 10.94
C ALA A 41 -0.41 -3.32 10.78
N MET A 42 -0.73 -4.05 11.85
CA MET A 42 -1.79 -5.05 11.84
C MET A 42 -3.16 -4.40 11.61
N GLU A 43 -3.49 -3.34 12.34
CA GLU A 43 -4.76 -2.61 12.16
C GLU A 43 -4.88 -2.03 10.74
N SER A 44 -3.81 -1.41 10.23
CA SER A 44 -3.74 -0.87 8.88
C SER A 44 -3.89 -1.96 7.81
N SER A 45 -3.20 -3.09 7.96
CA SER A 45 -3.29 -4.20 7.01
C SER A 45 -4.68 -4.80 6.98
N ASN A 46 -5.33 -5.01 8.13
CA ASN A 46 -6.70 -5.51 8.21
C ASN A 46 -7.70 -4.57 7.54
N LYS A 47 -7.58 -3.26 7.76
CA LYS A 47 -8.43 -2.25 7.11
C LYS A 47 -8.26 -2.24 5.60
N ILE A 48 -7.02 -2.25 5.11
CA ILE A 48 -6.74 -2.25 3.67
C ILE A 48 -7.17 -3.57 3.03
N PHE A 49 -7.03 -4.69 3.74
CA PHE A 49 -7.51 -6.00 3.28
C PHE A 49 -9.03 -6.05 3.19
N ALA A 50 -9.76 -5.49 4.16
CA ALA A 50 -11.21 -5.36 4.06
C ALA A 50 -11.63 -4.50 2.85
N MET A 51 -10.90 -3.40 2.58
CA MET A 51 -11.13 -2.60 1.37
C MET A 51 -10.85 -3.40 0.09
N PHE A 52 -9.79 -4.21 0.07
CA PHE A 52 -9.47 -5.09 -1.05
C PHE A 52 -10.61 -6.06 -1.37
N ILE A 53 -11.14 -6.75 -0.36
CA ILE A 53 -12.29 -7.66 -0.52
C ILE A 53 -13.51 -6.89 -1.03
N ASN A 54 -13.80 -5.72 -0.45
CA ASN A 54 -14.91 -4.89 -0.91
C ASN A 54 -14.76 -4.50 -2.39
N TYR A 55 -13.56 -4.10 -2.84
CA TYR A 55 -13.32 -3.78 -4.25
C TYR A 55 -13.48 -5.01 -5.15
N LEU A 56 -13.05 -6.19 -4.71
CA LEU A 56 -13.27 -7.43 -5.46
C LEU A 56 -14.75 -7.76 -5.61
N GLU A 57 -15.53 -7.66 -4.52
CA GLU A 57 -16.99 -7.92 -4.55
C GLU A 57 -17.73 -6.95 -5.48
N HIS A 58 -17.25 -5.72 -5.60
CA HIS A 58 -17.84 -4.70 -6.49
C HIS A 58 -17.29 -4.77 -7.93
N GLY A 59 -16.41 -5.72 -8.25
CA GLY A 59 -15.77 -5.82 -9.57
C GLY A 59 -14.82 -4.67 -9.89
N ASP A 60 -14.38 -3.92 -8.89
CA ASP A 60 -13.47 -2.78 -9.03
C ASP A 60 -12.01 -3.25 -9.04
N PHE A 61 -11.55 -3.70 -10.22
CA PHE A 61 -10.20 -4.21 -10.40
C PHE A 61 -9.11 -3.18 -10.03
N VAL A 62 -9.32 -1.90 -10.37
CA VAL A 62 -8.34 -0.83 -10.10
C VAL A 62 -8.23 -0.59 -8.59
N GLY A 63 -9.35 -0.51 -7.89
CA GLY A 63 -9.38 -0.39 -6.43
C GLY A 63 -8.74 -1.59 -5.74
N ALA A 64 -9.02 -2.81 -6.21
CA ALA A 64 -8.43 -4.03 -5.68
C ALA A 64 -6.91 -4.08 -5.89
N ASP A 65 -6.41 -3.80 -7.09
CA ASP A 65 -4.96 -3.78 -7.35
C ASP A 65 -4.25 -2.69 -6.52
N MET A 66 -4.91 -1.55 -6.31
CA MET A 66 -4.38 -0.48 -5.46
C MET A 66 -4.28 -0.87 -3.99
N ALA A 67 -5.30 -1.55 -3.45
CA ALA A 67 -5.26 -2.05 -2.07
C ALA A 67 -4.17 -3.11 -1.92
N ARG A 68 -4.04 -4.03 -2.89
CA ARG A 68 -2.98 -5.05 -2.94
C ARG A 68 -1.58 -4.41 -2.91
N LYS A 69 -1.32 -3.39 -3.74
CA LYS A 69 -0.04 -2.67 -3.76
C LYS A 69 0.25 -1.96 -2.43
N HIS A 70 -0.76 -1.33 -1.80
CA HIS A 70 -0.58 -0.74 -0.47
C HIS A 70 -0.21 -1.78 0.61
N LEU A 71 -0.79 -2.98 0.56
CA LEU A 71 -0.40 -4.09 1.44
C LEU A 71 1.05 -4.53 1.19
N GLN A 72 1.49 -4.65 -0.06
CA GLN A 72 2.87 -5.01 -0.42
C GLN A 72 3.88 -3.95 0.05
N MET A 73 3.61 -2.67 -0.20
CA MET A 73 4.41 -1.56 0.35
C MET A 73 4.44 -1.60 1.88
N GLY A 74 3.29 -1.88 2.51
CA GLY A 74 3.14 -1.94 3.97
C GLY A 74 3.98 -3.05 4.58
N PHE A 75 3.97 -4.25 4.00
CA PHE A 75 4.77 -5.39 4.44
C PHE A 75 6.27 -5.07 4.40
N THR A 76 6.76 -4.49 3.30
CA THR A 76 8.17 -4.11 3.16
C THR A 76 8.56 -3.07 4.22
N ARG A 77 7.69 -2.09 4.47
CA ARG A 77 7.90 -1.06 5.49
C ARG A 77 7.90 -1.62 6.91
N ALA A 78 6.96 -2.49 7.24
CA ALA A 78 6.89 -3.15 8.55
C ALA A 78 8.14 -4.00 8.82
N ARG A 79 8.58 -4.79 7.82
CA ARG A 79 9.80 -5.60 7.92
C ARG A 79 11.03 -4.74 8.15
N ARG A 80 11.11 -3.57 7.50
CA ARG A 80 12.18 -2.61 7.73
C ARG A 80 12.17 -2.07 9.16
N TYR A 81 11.02 -1.68 9.71
CA TYR A 81 10.96 -1.21 11.11
C TYR A 81 11.23 -2.32 12.14
N PHE A 82 10.87 -3.57 11.82
CA PHE A 82 11.23 -4.73 12.65
C PHE A 82 12.74 -4.98 12.65
N ASN A 83 13.39 -4.96 11.48
CA ASN A 83 14.82 -5.19 11.33
C ASN A 83 15.69 -4.02 11.83
N TYR A 84 15.18 -2.78 11.76
CA TYR A 84 15.92 -1.57 12.14
C TYR A 84 15.21 -0.84 13.31
N LYS A 85 15.13 -1.45 14.49
CA LYS A 85 14.54 -0.84 15.71
C LYS A 85 15.21 0.49 16.16
N GLY A 86 16.33 0.91 15.55
CA GLY A 86 17.12 2.07 15.99
C GLY A 86 17.37 3.17 14.95
N GLY A 87 16.72 3.15 13.78
CA GLY A 87 16.89 4.25 12.79
C GLY A 87 18.30 4.37 12.18
N LYS A 88 19.22 3.43 12.42
CA LYS A 88 20.53 3.39 11.76
C LYS A 88 20.40 2.68 10.42
N LYS A 89 20.34 3.47 9.35
CA LYS A 89 20.35 2.99 7.95
C LYS A 89 21.74 2.46 7.53
N TYR A 90 22.77 2.69 8.35
CA TYR A 90 24.13 2.22 8.15
C TYR A 90 24.66 1.71 9.49
N ASP A 91 25.02 0.43 9.56
CA ASP A 91 26.11 0.03 10.45
C ASP A 91 27.39 0.54 9.79
N LYS A 92 28.10 1.42 10.49
CA LYS A 92 29.44 1.89 10.07
C LYS A 92 30.49 0.77 10.11
N GLU A 93 30.11 -0.45 10.46
CA GLU A 93 30.98 -1.61 10.57
C GLU A 93 30.61 -2.67 9.53
N LYS A 94 30.85 -2.36 8.26
CA LYS A 94 31.18 -3.38 7.25
C LYS A 94 32.21 -2.76 6.30
N ASN A 95 33.47 -2.94 6.71
CA ASN A 95 34.75 -2.92 6.00
C ASN A 95 34.95 -1.93 4.84
#